data_AF-A0A0U1D3T9-F1
#
_entry.id   AF-A0A0U1D3T9-F1
#
_cell.length_a   1.000
_cell.length_b   1.000
_cell.length_c   1.000
_cell.angle_alpha   90.00
_cell.angle_beta   90.00
_cell.angle_gamma   90.00
#
_symmetry.space_group_name_H-M   'P 1'
#
loop_
_entity.id
_entity.type
_entity.pdbx_description
1 polymer ?
#
loop_
_entity_poly.entity_id
_entity_poly.type
_entity_poly.pdbx_seq_one_letter_code
_entity_poly.pdbx_strand_id
1 'polypeptide(L)'
;MKKIRDKDVVHVLFAEIGPFFADREGGYTRIIKVENRKGDNAPMAVIELVREKTVTSEADRARRAAAAQAKAAEAPKADEAEEAAEEAKVEATEEAATEEAPADEAASEDEAKS
;
A
#
# COMPACT_ATOMS: atom_id res chain seq x y z
N MET A 1 2.22 -15.19 -20.40
CA MET A 1 1.07 -14.56 -21.08
C MET A 1 0.61 -15.48 -22.23
N LYS A 2 -0.48 -16.27 -22.04
CA LYS A 2 -0.91 -17.31 -23.00
C LYS A 2 -1.96 -16.85 -24.03
N LYS A 3 -2.74 -15.82 -23.72
CA LYS A 3 -3.89 -15.36 -24.53
C LYS A 3 -3.58 -14.07 -25.30
N ILE A 4 -3.15 -13.04 -24.60
CA ILE A 4 -2.67 -11.79 -25.19
C ILE A 4 -1.16 -11.89 -25.35
N ARG A 5 -0.67 -11.60 -26.56
CA ARG A 5 0.75 -11.71 -26.92
C ARG A 5 1.49 -10.37 -26.86
N ASP A 6 0.76 -9.27 -26.96
CA ASP A 6 1.29 -7.92 -26.88
C ASP A 6 1.60 -7.54 -25.41
N LYS A 7 2.83 -7.10 -25.16
CA LYS A 7 3.30 -6.75 -23.81
C LYS A 7 2.79 -5.40 -23.35
N ASP A 8 2.62 -4.44 -24.27
CA ASP A 8 2.18 -3.09 -23.96
C ASP A 8 0.71 -3.13 -23.52
N VAL A 9 -0.11 -3.92 -24.22
CA VAL A 9 -1.51 -4.17 -23.84
C VAL A 9 -1.60 -4.81 -22.45
N VAL A 10 -0.73 -5.78 -22.16
CA VAL A 10 -0.74 -6.44 -20.84
C VAL A 10 -0.27 -5.49 -19.76
N HIS A 11 0.69 -4.61 -20.04
CA HIS A 11 1.10 -3.57 -19.10
C HIS A 11 -0.07 -2.67 -18.74
N VAL A 12 -0.79 -2.11 -19.71
CA VAL A 12 -1.97 -1.26 -19.47
C VAL A 12 -3.07 -2.01 -18.71
N LEU A 13 -3.30 -3.29 -19.03
CA LEU A 13 -4.29 -4.12 -18.33
C LEU A 13 -4.03 -4.21 -16.83
N PHE A 14 -2.77 -4.39 -16.42
CA PHE A 14 -2.43 -4.56 -15.01
C PHE A 14 -2.09 -3.25 -14.29
N ALA A 15 -1.52 -2.27 -15.00
CA ALA A 15 -1.12 -0.99 -14.41
C ALA A 15 -2.29 -0.02 -14.26
N GLU A 16 -3.24 -0.02 -15.21
CA GLU A 16 -4.31 0.98 -15.25
C GLU A 16 -5.70 0.34 -15.06
N ILE A 17 -6.03 -0.64 -15.91
CA ILE A 17 -7.39 -1.19 -15.97
C ILE A 17 -7.72 -2.02 -14.71
N GLY A 18 -6.79 -2.85 -14.25
CA GLY A 18 -6.95 -3.68 -13.04
C GLY A 18 -7.28 -2.85 -11.79
N PRO A 19 -6.45 -1.86 -11.41
CA PRO A 19 -6.72 -0.99 -10.27
C PRO A 19 -8.02 -0.20 -10.40
N PHE A 20 -8.37 0.26 -11.60
CA PHE A 20 -9.62 0.98 -11.84
C PHE A 20 -10.87 0.15 -11.52
N PHE A 21 -10.84 -1.15 -11.84
CA PHE A 21 -11.94 -2.08 -11.63
C PHE A 21 -11.87 -2.90 -10.34
N ALA A 22 -10.90 -2.64 -9.46
CA ALA A 22 -10.70 -3.41 -8.23
C ALA A 22 -11.93 -3.41 -7.29
N ASP A 23 -12.67 -2.30 -7.24
CA ASP A 23 -13.87 -2.15 -6.40
C ASP A 23 -15.16 -2.70 -7.08
N ARG A 24 -15.09 -3.26 -8.30
CA ARG A 24 -16.27 -3.69 -9.09
C ARG A 24 -16.28 -5.21 -9.26
N GLU A 25 -17.34 -5.86 -8.78
CA GLU A 25 -17.54 -7.30 -8.94
C GLU A 25 -18.30 -7.62 -10.24
N GLY A 26 -17.58 -7.68 -11.35
CA GLY A 26 -18.15 -8.07 -12.65
C GLY A 26 -18.78 -6.94 -13.46
N GLY A 27 -19.22 -7.26 -14.68
CA GLY A 27 -19.83 -6.28 -15.59
C GLY A 27 -18.86 -5.17 -16.01
N TYR A 28 -17.65 -5.53 -16.45
CA TYR A 28 -16.60 -4.57 -16.84
C TYR A 28 -16.84 -3.94 -18.23
N THR A 29 -17.69 -4.57 -19.04
CA THR A 29 -17.98 -4.15 -20.41
C THR A 29 -19.47 -3.90 -20.62
N ARG A 30 -19.80 -2.98 -21.52
CA ARG A 30 -21.17 -2.74 -22.01
C ARG A 30 -21.21 -2.89 -23.53
N ILE A 31 -22.32 -3.44 -24.04
CA ILE A 31 -22.59 -3.61 -25.47
C ILE A 31 -23.75 -2.70 -25.86
N ILE A 32 -23.53 -1.83 -26.84
CA ILE A 32 -24.54 -0.95 -27.42
C ILE A 32 -24.81 -1.44 -28.84
N LYS A 33 -26.05 -1.85 -29.12
CA LYS A 33 -26.47 -2.23 -30.47
C LYS A 33 -26.51 -0.97 -31.34
N VAL A 34 -25.96 -1.08 -32.53
CA VAL A 34 -25.97 0.01 -33.51
C VAL A 34 -26.67 -0.47 -34.78
N GLU A 35 -26.85 0.44 -35.74
CA GLU A 35 -27.46 0.12 -37.02
C GLU A 35 -26.70 -1.01 -37.74
N ASN A 36 -27.44 -1.80 -38.52
CA ASN A 36 -26.88 -2.89 -39.30
C ASN A 36 -25.87 -2.36 -40.33
N ARG A 37 -24.85 -3.17 -40.61
CA ARG A 37 -23.82 -2.81 -41.58
C ARG A 37 -24.42 -2.70 -42.99
N LYS A 38 -24.09 -1.60 -43.67
CA LYS A 38 -24.53 -1.34 -45.04
C LYS A 38 -23.92 -2.37 -46.00
N GLY A 39 -24.76 -3.05 -46.77
CA GLY A 39 -24.37 -3.98 -47.84
C GLY A 39 -24.75 -5.44 -47.55
N ASP A 40 -24.51 -5.92 -46.33
CA ASP A 40 -24.81 -7.29 -45.90
C ASP A 40 -25.88 -7.36 -44.80
N ASN A 41 -26.34 -6.21 -44.31
CA ASN A 41 -27.33 -6.08 -43.24
C ASN A 41 -26.92 -6.82 -41.96
N ALA A 42 -25.61 -6.97 -41.71
CA ALA A 42 -25.11 -7.66 -40.53
C ALA A 42 -25.41 -6.85 -39.26
N PRO A 43 -25.93 -7.47 -38.18
CA PRO A 43 -26.18 -6.78 -36.91
C PRO A 43 -24.86 -6.39 -36.25
N MET A 44 -24.68 -5.09 -35.98
CA MET A 44 -23.45 -4.53 -35.40
C MET A 44 -23.68 -4.07 -33.96
N ALA A 45 -22.60 -4.03 -33.19
CA ALA A 45 -22.60 -3.46 -31.85
C ALA A 45 -21.25 -2.83 -31.53
N VAL A 46 -21.27 -1.82 -30.66
CA VAL A 46 -20.09 -1.20 -30.06
C VAL A 46 -19.91 -1.80 -28.67
N ILE A 47 -18.70 -2.26 -28.36
CA ILE A 47 -18.33 -2.78 -27.03
C ILE A 47 -17.37 -1.79 -26.36
N GLU A 48 -17.67 -1.45 -25.11
CA GLU A 48 -16.91 -0.45 -24.35
C GLU A 48 -16.63 -0.93 -22.92
N LEU A 49 -15.58 -0.39 -22.30
CA LEU A 49 -15.33 -0.52 -20.88
C LEU A 49 -16.25 0.43 -20.10
N VAL A 50 -16.84 -0.06 -19.00
CA VAL A 50 -17.69 0.76 -18.13
C VAL A 50 -16.82 1.72 -17.33
N ARG A 51 -17.03 3.04 -17.45
CA ARG A 51 -16.27 4.04 -16.69
C ARG A 51 -16.96 4.56 -15.43
N GLU A 52 -18.25 4.29 -15.29
CA GLU A 52 -19.02 4.63 -14.10
C GLU A 52 -18.68 3.65 -12.98
N LYS A 53 -18.81 4.07 -11.72
CA LYS A 53 -18.77 3.14 -10.57
C LYS A 53 -20.15 2.52 -10.34
N THR A 54 -20.20 1.32 -9.76
CA THR A 54 -21.50 0.76 -9.36
C THR A 54 -21.97 1.41 -8.07
N VAL A 55 -23.28 1.51 -7.90
CA VAL A 55 -23.90 1.92 -6.62
C VAL A 55 -23.38 1.08 -5.44
N THR A 56 -23.11 -0.21 -5.68
CA THR A 56 -22.52 -1.11 -4.67
C THR A 56 -21.09 -0.70 -4.32
N SER A 57 -20.23 -0.46 -5.32
CA SER A 57 -18.84 -0.06 -5.10
C SER A 57 -18.72 1.28 -4.35
N GLU A 58 -19.64 2.20 -4.59
CA GLU A 58 -19.69 3.48 -3.87
C GLU A 58 -20.16 3.30 -2.43
N ALA A 59 -21.18 2.48 -2.20
CA ALA A 59 -21.65 2.14 -0.85
C ALA A 59 -20.57 1.44 -0.02
N ASP A 60 -19.86 0.47 -0.61
CA ASP A 60 -18.78 -0.25 0.07
C ASP A 60 -17.58 0.65 0.37
N ARG A 61 -17.26 1.58 -0.53
CA ARG A 61 -16.24 2.62 -0.27
C ARG A 61 -16.66 3.52 0.88
N ALA A 62 -17.91 3.99 0.90
CA ALA A 62 -18.42 4.85 1.97
C ALA A 62 -18.40 4.12 3.33
N ARG A 63 -18.81 2.85 3.37
CA ARG A 63 -18.76 2.01 4.58
C ARG A 63 -17.34 1.82 5.09
N ARG A 64 -16.39 1.51 4.21
CA ARG A 64 -14.96 1.38 4.57
C ARG A 64 -14.38 2.69 5.12
N ALA A 65 -14.71 3.82 4.50
CA ALA A 65 -14.28 5.14 4.96
C ALA A 65 -14.83 5.48 6.37
N ALA A 66 -16.12 5.23 6.61
CA ALA A 66 -16.73 5.44 7.92
C ALA A 66 -16.13 4.54 9.00
N ALA A 67 -15.87 3.27 8.70
CA ALA A 67 -15.23 2.34 9.63
C ALA A 67 -13.78 2.74 9.97
N ALA A 68 -13.02 3.26 8.99
CA ALA A 68 -11.67 3.76 9.23
C ALA A 68 -11.67 5.01 10.14
N GLN A 69 -12.63 5.92 9.95
CA GLN A 69 -12.77 7.12 10.79
C GLN A 69 -13.18 6.78 12.22
N ALA A 70 -14.10 5.82 12.41
CA ALA A 70 -14.49 5.35 13.74
C ALA A 70 -13.31 4.73 14.50
N LYS A 71 -12.48 3.92 13.82
CA LYS A 71 -11.31 3.28 14.43
C LYS A 71 -10.19 4.27 14.75
N ALA A 72 -10.07 5.36 13.98
CA ALA A 72 -9.11 6.44 14.26
C ALA A 72 -9.54 7.34 15.43
N ALA A 73 -10.85 7.49 15.66
CA ALA A 73 -11.38 8.28 16.77
C ALA A 73 -11.27 7.59 18.15
N GLU A 74 -11.09 6.26 18.17
CA GLU A 74 -10.98 5.46 19.40
C GLU A 74 -9.54 5.37 19.95
N ALA A 75 -8.52 5.73 19.16
CA ALA A 75 -7.11 5.50 19.48
C ALA A 75 -6.37 6.52 20.37
N PRO A 76 -6.77 7.79 20.62
CA PRO A 76 -5.90 8.72 21.34
C PRO A 76 -6.25 8.76 22.84
N LYS A 77 -6.04 7.66 23.59
CA LYS A 77 -6.13 7.68 25.06
C LYS A 77 -5.07 6.86 25.81
N ALA A 78 -4.08 6.28 25.14
CA ALA A 78 -3.15 5.35 25.78
C ALA A 78 -1.65 5.71 25.64
N ASP A 79 -1.29 6.92 25.19
CA ASP A 79 0.13 7.32 25.04
C ASP A 79 0.63 8.33 26.11
N GLU A 80 -0.23 8.89 26.98
CA GLU A 80 0.21 9.85 28.02
C GLU A 80 0.72 9.20 29.32
N ALA A 81 0.84 7.87 29.40
CA ALA A 81 1.20 7.18 30.64
C ALA A 81 2.59 6.50 30.64
N GLU A 82 3.29 6.44 29.50
CA GLU A 82 4.58 5.71 29.42
C GLU A 82 5.81 6.62 29.42
N GLU A 83 5.68 7.91 29.09
CA GLU A 83 6.82 8.86 29.04
C GLU A 83 7.29 9.35 30.43
N ALA A 84 6.47 9.19 31.49
CA ALA A 84 6.85 9.59 32.86
C ALA A 84 7.67 8.52 33.63
N ALA A 85 7.82 7.31 33.08
CA ALA A 85 8.55 6.22 33.75
C ALA A 85 10.00 6.08 33.28
N GLU A 86 10.38 6.66 32.14
CA GLU A 86 11.73 6.54 31.59
C GLU A 86 12.70 7.60 32.16
N GLU A 87 12.21 8.80 32.54
CA GLU A 87 13.07 9.83 33.17
C GLU A 87 13.60 9.42 34.55
N ALA A 88 12.91 8.54 35.29
CA ALA A 88 13.32 8.15 36.65
C ALA A 88 14.46 7.11 36.69
N LYS A 89 14.84 6.49 35.57
CA LYS A 89 15.87 5.43 35.54
C LYS A 89 17.22 5.90 35.02
N VAL A 90 17.28 7.02 34.31
CA VAL A 90 18.55 7.52 33.75
C VAL A 90 19.38 8.28 34.80
N GLU A 91 18.76 9.00 35.74
CA GLU A 91 19.50 9.77 36.76
C GLU A 91 20.18 8.90 37.85
N ALA A 92 19.77 7.64 38.06
CA ALA A 92 20.37 6.79 39.10
C ALA A 92 21.66 6.05 38.68
N THR A 93 22.06 6.14 37.40
CA THR A 93 23.18 5.33 36.86
C THR A 93 24.43 6.16 36.56
N GLU A 94 24.38 7.49 36.64
CA GLU A 94 25.50 8.35 36.21
C GLU A 94 26.42 8.82 37.36
N GLU A 95 26.07 8.61 38.64
CA GLU A 95 26.88 9.15 39.77
C GLU A 95 27.91 8.18 40.40
N ALA A 96 28.02 6.93 39.92
CA ALA A 96 28.84 5.90 40.61
C ALA A 96 30.08 5.40 39.85
N ALA A 97 30.41 5.90 38.67
CA ALA A 97 31.51 5.33 37.89
C ALA A 97 32.26 6.35 37.03
N THR A 98 33.14 7.16 37.63
CA THR A 98 34.53 7.41 37.14
C THR A 98 35.26 8.46 37.99
N GLU A 99 35.84 8.03 39.11
CA GLU A 99 37.08 8.62 39.62
C GLU A 99 38.19 7.55 39.49
N GLU A 100 39.37 8.00 39.09
CA GLU A 100 40.67 7.29 39.02
C GLU A 100 40.99 6.40 37.79
N ALA A 101 41.66 7.02 36.81
CA ALA A 101 42.74 6.43 36.01
C ALA A 101 44.05 6.39 36.85
N PRO A 102 45.07 5.54 36.55
CA PRO A 102 45.92 5.78 35.39
C PRO A 102 46.58 4.55 34.69
N ALA A 103 47.05 4.84 33.46
CA ALA A 103 48.24 4.40 32.70
C ALA A 103 48.94 3.04 32.94
N ASP A 104 49.26 2.32 31.85
CA ASP A 104 50.65 2.13 31.36
C ASP A 104 50.67 1.55 29.92
N GLU A 105 51.86 1.47 29.33
CA GLU A 105 52.24 1.63 27.92
C GLU A 105 52.60 0.32 27.19
N ALA A 106 52.74 0.43 25.86
CA ALA A 106 53.70 -0.28 24.99
C ALA A 106 53.40 -1.64 24.29
N ALA A 107 53.64 -1.57 22.95
CA ALA A 107 54.25 -2.57 22.04
C ALA A 107 53.48 -3.86 21.69
N SER A 108 53.48 -4.44 20.48
CA SER A 108 54.15 -4.22 19.19
C SER A 108 53.46 -5.07 18.10
N GLU A 109 53.76 -4.75 16.84
CA GLU A 109 53.52 -5.42 15.56
C GLU A 109 53.51 -6.98 15.56
N ASP A 110 52.71 -7.62 14.68
CA ASP A 110 53.22 -8.33 13.48
C ASP A 110 52.09 -8.98 12.64
N GLU A 111 52.36 -9.15 11.35
CA GLU A 111 51.50 -9.62 10.26
C GLU A 111 51.09 -11.11 10.29
N ALA A 112 50.19 -11.45 9.36
CA ALA A 112 50.16 -12.68 8.55
C ALA A 112 49.07 -13.74 8.83
N LYS A 113 48.12 -13.78 7.87
CA LYS A 113 47.53 -14.95 7.20
C LYS A 113 47.66 -16.32 7.88
N SER A 114 46.48 -16.94 8.10
CA SER A 114 46.17 -18.26 7.54
C SER A 114 44.71 -18.34 7.14
#